data_AF-A0AAV8XY02-F1
#
_entry.id   AF-A0AAV8XY02-F1
#
_cell.length_a   1.000
_cell.length_b   1.000
_cell.length_c   1.000
_cell.angle_alpha   90.00
_cell.angle_beta   90.00
_cell.angle_gamma   90.00
#
_symmetry.space_group_name_H-M   'P 1'
#
loop_
_entity.id
_entity.type
_entity.pdbx_description
1 polymer ?
#
loop_
_entity_poly.entity_id
_entity_poly.type
_entity_poly.pdbx_seq_one_letter_code
_entity_poly.pdbx_strand_id
1 'polypeptide(L)'
;MKVNVGYASDVMVMSFTHTGEPGYCLYVPSEYALHVYYKLMSVGRDYGARDVGTLTQRFMRIERFIPFWAEELTSFITPFEAGNGYIVKLDKGYGFAAEKLICLGFIEETTVIEN
;
A
#
# COMPACT_ATOMS: atom_id res chain seq x y z
N MET A 1 0.53 -1.09 15.19
CA MET A 1 1.00 -0.86 16.59
C MET A 1 0.62 0.55 17.01
N LYS A 2 0.36 0.81 18.29
CA LYS A 2 0.17 2.18 18.80
C LYS A 2 1.38 2.60 19.62
N VAL A 3 1.85 3.83 19.43
CA VAL A 3 3.08 4.32 20.07
C VAL A 3 2.93 5.79 20.42
N ASN A 4 3.59 6.22 21.50
CA ASN A 4 3.64 7.63 21.87
C ASN A 4 4.86 8.27 21.19
N VAL A 5 4.63 9.33 20.42
CA VAL A 5 5.68 10.05 19.69
C VAL A 5 5.73 11.49 20.18
N GLY A 6 6.69 11.77 21.06
CA GLY A 6 6.76 13.06 21.74
C GLY A 6 5.52 13.30 22.61
N TYR A 7 4.78 14.39 22.36
CA TYR A 7 3.52 14.69 23.06
C TYR A 7 2.27 14.07 22.39
N ALA A 8 2.42 13.42 21.23
CA ALA A 8 1.32 12.72 20.59
C ALA A 8 1.17 11.32 21.17
N SER A 9 0.09 11.07 21.89
CA SER A 9 -0.27 9.73 22.37
C SER A 9 -1.03 8.94 21.30
N ASP A 10 -0.95 7.61 21.36
CA ASP A 10 -1.74 6.70 20.53
C ASP A 10 -1.55 6.84 18.99
N VAL A 11 -0.37 7.26 18.54
CA VAL A 11 -0.04 7.30 17.10
C VAL A 11 -0.05 5.89 16.53
N MET A 12 -0.85 5.67 15.48
CA MET A 12 -0.89 4.39 14.81
C MET A 12 0.29 4.28 13.84
N VAL A 13 1.09 3.24 14.06
CA VAL A 13 2.27 2.93 13.26
C VAL A 13 2.02 1.66 12.48
N MET A 14 2.20 1.76 11.16
CA MET A 14 2.06 0.67 10.21
C MET A 14 3.40 0.43 9.51
N SER A 15 3.82 -0.84 9.44
CA SER A 15 4.98 -1.26 8.65
C SER A 15 4.60 -1.43 7.19
N PHE A 16 4.15 -0.34 6.56
CA PHE A 16 3.69 -0.32 5.18
C PHE A 16 4.27 0.93 4.50
N THR A 17 4.80 0.78 3.29
CA THR A 17 5.40 1.87 2.51
C THR A 17 5.00 1.77 1.05
N HIS A 18 4.93 2.93 0.38
CA HIS A 18 4.69 3.02 -1.07
C HIS A 18 5.98 3.09 -1.89
N THR A 19 7.14 3.01 -1.23
CA THR A 19 8.47 3.10 -1.85
C THR A 19 9.11 1.73 -2.05
N GLY A 20 8.54 0.68 -1.44
CA GLY A 20 9.08 -0.68 -1.43
C GLY A 20 10.36 -0.86 -0.60
N GLU A 21 10.78 0.20 0.11
CA GLU A 21 11.86 0.15 1.10
C GLU A 21 11.28 -0.07 2.52
N PRO A 22 12.04 -0.69 3.45
CA PRO A 22 11.64 -0.82 4.83
C PRO A 22 11.35 0.54 5.47
N GLY A 23 10.18 0.68 6.10
CA GLY A 23 9.79 1.93 6.72
C GLY A 23 8.43 1.85 7.38
N TYR A 24 7.98 3.00 7.89
CA TYR A 24 6.75 3.12 8.66
C TYR A 24 5.88 4.26 8.15
N CYS A 25 4.58 4.01 8.10
CA CYS A 25 3.55 5.04 7.94
C CYS A 25 2.95 5.38 9.30
N LEU A 26 2.92 6.68 9.63
CA LEU A 26 2.41 7.20 10.89
C LEU A 26 1.06 7.89 10.67
N TYR A 27 0.03 7.44 11.36
CA TYR A 27 -1.25 8.14 11.46
C TYR A 27 -1.27 8.95 12.76
N VAL A 28 -1.17 10.27 12.61
CA VAL A 28 -1.05 11.23 13.70
C VAL A 28 -2.30 12.12 13.74
N PRO A 29 -2.84 12.46 14.93
CA PRO A 29 -3.85 13.50 15.04
C PRO A 29 -3.33 14.83 14.50
N SER A 30 -4.18 15.59 13.81
CA SER A 30 -3.77 16.79 13.05
C SER A 30 -3.15 17.87 13.95
N GLU A 31 -3.59 17.96 15.20
CA GLU A 31 -3.12 18.92 16.20
C GLU A 31 -1.64 18.70 16.56
N TYR A 32 -1.15 17.46 16.42
CA TYR A 32 0.23 17.09 16.75
C TYR A 32 1.11 16.84 15.53
N ALA A 33 0.57 16.94 14.30
CA ALA A 33 1.29 16.59 13.08
C ALA A 33 2.62 17.36 12.93
N LEU A 34 2.60 18.68 13.16
CA LEU A 34 3.78 19.53 13.04
C LEU A 34 4.83 19.23 14.12
N HIS A 35 4.37 18.98 15.35
CA HIS A 35 5.23 18.63 16.47
C HIS A 35 5.96 17.30 16.21
N VAL A 36 5.22 16.27 15.76
CA VAL A 36 5.79 14.96 15.42
C VAL A 36 6.79 15.08 14.28
N TYR A 37 6.46 15.82 13.21
CA TYR A 37 7.35 16.06 12.09
C TYR A 37 8.68 16.69 12.53
N TYR A 38 8.65 17.81 13.26
CA TYR A 38 9.89 18.46 13.70
C TYR A 38 10.74 17.58 14.62
N LYS A 39 10.09 16.83 15.51
CA LYS A 39 10.81 15.91 16.40
C LYS A 39 11.53 14.82 15.59
N LEU A 40 10.84 14.21 14.64
CA LEU A 40 11.42 13.19 13.76
C LEU A 40 12.55 13.75 12.90
N MET A 41 12.37 14.92 12.29
CA MET A 41 13.41 15.56 11.48
C MET A 41 14.63 15.99 12.31
N SER A 42 14.43 16.45 13.55
CA SER A 42 15.52 16.82 14.44
C SER A 42 16.42 15.64 14.79
N VAL A 43 15.83 14.46 15.07
CA VAL A 43 16.57 13.24 15.41
C VAL A 43 17.10 12.57 14.14
N GLY A 44 16.31 12.59 13.06
CA GLY A 44 16.65 12.00 11.77
C GLY A 44 17.77 12.72 11.03
N ARG A 45 18.10 13.96 11.41
CA ARG A 45 19.16 14.75 10.76
C ARG A 45 20.51 14.03 10.80
N ASP A 46 20.83 13.39 11.92
CA ASP A 46 22.07 12.64 12.10
C ASP A 46 22.11 11.37 11.23
N TYR A 47 20.94 10.86 10.84
CA TYR A 47 20.77 9.71 9.95
C TYR A 47 20.57 10.11 8.47
N GLY A 48 20.68 11.40 8.15
CA GLY A 48 20.51 11.90 6.78
C GLY A 48 19.06 11.99 6.32
N ALA A 49 18.09 12.10 7.23
CA ALA A 49 16.68 12.29 6.90
C ALA A 49 16.48 13.55 6.06
N ARG A 50 15.66 13.43 5.01
CA ARG A 50 15.33 14.51 4.07
C ARG A 50 13.87 14.44 3.70
N ASP A 51 13.29 15.59 3.42
CA ASP A 51 11.96 15.66 2.82
C ASP A 51 12.02 15.14 1.39
N VAL A 52 11.02 14.34 1.03
CA VAL A 52 10.90 13.74 -0.30
C VAL A 52 9.58 14.18 -0.89
N GLY A 53 9.63 14.66 -2.14
CA GLY A 53 8.45 15.09 -2.87
C GLY A 53 7.65 13.91 -3.43
N THR A 54 6.39 14.18 -3.78
CA THR A 54 5.47 13.18 -4.35
C THR A 54 5.98 12.56 -5.66
N LEU A 55 6.72 13.32 -6.48
CA LEU A 55 7.29 12.82 -7.73
C LEU A 55 8.35 11.74 -7.49
N THR A 56 9.26 11.97 -6.53
CA THR A 56 10.28 10.98 -6.16
C THR A 56 9.63 9.71 -5.60
N GLN A 57 8.59 9.85 -4.78
CA GLN A 57 7.80 8.70 -4.31
C GLN A 57 7.14 7.96 -5.48
N ARG A 58 6.63 8.69 -6.48
CA ARG A 58 6.06 8.11 -7.70
C ARG A 58 7.10 7.35 -8.52
N PHE A 59 8.35 7.82 -8.59
CA PHE A 59 9.42 7.08 -9.24
C PHE A 59 9.77 5.78 -8.50
N MET A 60 9.97 5.85 -7.17
CA MET A 60 10.31 4.67 -6.37
C MET A 60 9.24 3.57 -6.45
N ARG A 61 7.94 3.93 -6.48
CA ARG A 61 6.87 2.94 -6.63
C ARG A 61 6.94 2.20 -7.97
N ILE A 62 7.35 2.88 -9.04
CA ILE A 62 7.42 2.32 -10.40
C ILE A 62 8.58 1.31 -10.46
N GLU A 63 9.72 1.64 -9.86
CA GLU A 63 10.88 0.72 -9.77
C GLU A 63 10.53 -0.60 -9.05
N ARG A 64 9.60 -0.54 -8.09
CA ARG A 64 9.12 -1.70 -7.32
C ARG A 64 7.82 -2.30 -7.86
N PHE A 65 7.31 -1.81 -8.99
CA PHE A 65 6.05 -2.22 -9.61
C PHE A 65 4.85 -2.21 -8.65
N ILE A 66 4.75 -1.20 -7.80
CA ILE A 66 3.59 -1.00 -6.92
C ILE A 66 2.49 -0.28 -7.72
N PRO A 67 1.35 -0.93 -8.00
CA PRO A 67 0.31 -0.37 -8.87
C PRO A 67 -0.40 0.80 -8.20
N PHE A 68 -0.80 1.79 -9.00
CA PHE A 68 -1.59 2.94 -8.57
C PHE A 68 -2.94 2.95 -9.29
N TRP A 69 -3.98 3.35 -8.55
CA TRP A 69 -5.31 3.50 -9.11
C TRP A 69 -5.36 4.64 -10.13
N ALA A 70 -6.09 4.45 -11.23
CA ALA A 70 -6.18 5.31 -12.40
C ALA A 70 -4.96 5.33 -13.35
N GLU A 71 -3.85 4.70 -12.99
CA GLU A 71 -2.71 4.50 -13.89
C GLU A 71 -2.61 3.04 -14.34
N GLU A 72 -2.11 2.16 -13.47
CA GLU A 72 -1.96 0.73 -13.78
C GLU A 72 -3.21 -0.08 -13.43
N LEU A 73 -4.02 0.40 -12.48
CA LEU A 73 -5.30 -0.21 -12.12
C LEU A 73 -6.44 0.74 -12.46
N THR A 74 -7.35 0.28 -13.32
CA THR A 74 -8.56 1.02 -13.69
C THR A 74 -9.75 0.06 -13.70
N SER A 75 -10.97 0.59 -13.84
CA SER A 75 -12.19 -0.23 -13.95
C SER A 75 -12.19 -1.18 -15.15
N PHE A 76 -11.32 -0.94 -16.13
CA PHE A 76 -11.17 -1.75 -17.35
C PHE A 76 -10.03 -2.77 -17.29
N ILE A 77 -9.12 -2.66 -16.30
CA ILE A 77 -7.95 -3.54 -16.20
C ILE A 77 -8.13 -4.42 -14.96
N THR A 78 -8.10 -5.73 -15.17
CA THR A 78 -8.19 -6.70 -14.08
C THR A 78 -6.85 -6.80 -13.33
N PRO A 79 -6.87 -7.19 -12.03
CA PRO A 79 -5.62 -7.45 -11.30
C PRO A 79 -4.75 -8.53 -11.94
N PHE A 80 -5.33 -9.45 -12.73
CA PHE A 80 -4.59 -10.47 -13.48
C PHE A 80 -3.81 -9.85 -14.65
N GLU A 81 -4.43 -8.98 -15.44
CA GLU A 81 -3.77 -8.25 -16.53
C GLU A 81 -2.69 -7.29 -16.01
N ALA A 82 -2.91 -6.70 -14.82
CA ALA A 82 -1.94 -5.84 -14.15
C ALA A 82 -0.79 -6.60 -13.45
N GLY A 83 -0.70 -7.93 -13.58
CA GLY A 83 0.37 -8.74 -12.97
C GLY A 83 0.27 -8.91 -11.45
N ASN A 84 -0.87 -8.54 -10.85
CA ASN A 84 -1.13 -8.55 -9.40
C ASN A 84 -2.12 -9.65 -8.97
N GLY A 85 -2.26 -10.71 -9.78
CA GLY A 85 -3.20 -11.81 -9.55
C GLY A 85 -3.01 -12.52 -8.21
N TYR A 86 -1.78 -12.55 -7.68
CA TYR A 86 -1.45 -13.17 -6.39
C TYR A 86 -2.13 -12.50 -5.18
N ILE A 87 -2.61 -11.26 -5.33
CA ILE A 87 -3.31 -10.52 -4.27
C ILE A 87 -4.80 -10.94 -4.21
N VAL A 88 -5.34 -11.48 -5.30
CA VAL A 88 -6.76 -11.82 -5.42
C VAL A 88 -7.03 -13.20 -4.82
N LYS A 89 -7.90 -13.26 -3.80
CA LYS A 89 -8.41 -14.51 -3.23
C LYS A 89 -9.81 -14.79 -3.77
N LEU A 90 -9.90 -15.69 -4.74
CA LEU A 90 -11.17 -16.08 -5.38
C LEU A 90 -12.06 -16.95 -4.47
N ASP A 91 -11.45 -17.69 -3.55
CA ASP A 91 -12.12 -18.63 -2.63
C ASP A 91 -12.83 -17.96 -1.43
N LYS A 92 -12.92 -16.62 -1.41
CA LYS A 92 -13.72 -15.94 -0.39
C LYS A 92 -15.18 -16.04 -0.80
N GLY A 93 -15.99 -16.78 -0.03
CA GLY A 93 -17.44 -16.97 -0.23
C GLY A 93 -18.33 -15.72 -0.18
N TYR A 94 -17.78 -14.52 -0.39
CA TYR A 94 -18.50 -13.28 -0.60
C TYR A 94 -18.46 -12.91 -2.10
N GLY A 95 -19.48 -13.38 -2.82
CA GLY A 95 -19.69 -13.17 -4.26
C GLY A 95 -20.14 -11.75 -4.59
N PHE A 96 -19.25 -10.97 -5.20
CA PHE A 96 -19.58 -9.83 -6.07
C PHE A 96 -18.40 -9.49 -7.00
N ALA A 97 -17.16 -9.61 -6.50
CA ALA A 97 -15.95 -9.32 -7.29
C ALA A 97 -15.37 -10.55 -8.02
N ALA A 98 -15.42 -11.73 -7.39
CA ALA A 98 -14.89 -12.96 -7.97
C ALA A 98 -15.67 -13.39 -9.23
N GLU A 99 -17.01 -13.38 -9.17
CA GLU A 99 -17.89 -13.76 -10.29
C GLU A 99 -17.71 -12.85 -11.52
N LYS A 100 -17.53 -11.54 -11.32
CA LYS A 100 -17.26 -10.59 -12.41
C LYS A 100 -15.87 -10.76 -13.03
N LEU A 101 -14.86 -11.12 -12.23
CA LEU A 101 -13.51 -11.39 -12.74
C LEU A 101 -13.47 -12.68 -13.58
N ILE A 102 -14.26 -13.69 -13.21
CA ILE A 102 -14.37 -14.97 -13.92
C ILE A 102 -15.13 -14.77 -15.25
N CYS A 103 -16.24 -14.01 -15.25
CA CYS A 103 -17.06 -13.77 -16.45
C CYS A 103 -16.41 -12.92 -17.54
N LEU A 104 -15.31 -12.19 -17.27
CA LEU A 104 -14.60 -11.38 -18.26
C LEU A 104 -13.54 -12.16 -19.06
N GLY A 105 -13.43 -13.48 -18.87
CA GLY A 105 -12.93 -14.39 -19.91
C GLY A 105 -11.44 -14.74 -19.93
N PHE A 106 -10.79 -14.97 -18.78
CA PHE A 106 -9.38 -15.43 -18.74
C PHE A 106 -9.04 -16.53 -17.74
N ILE A 107 -10.04 -17.27 -17.22
CA ILE A 107 -9.79 -18.50 -16.47
C ILE A 107 -10.70 -19.58 -17.06
N GLU A 108 -10.25 -20.22 -18.14
CA GLU A 108 -10.76 -21.54 -18.48
C GLU A 108 -10.41 -22.49 -17.33
N GLU A 109 -11.39 -23.35 -17.02
CA GLU A 109 -11.36 -24.47 -16.09
C GLU A 109 -10.00 -25.16 -15.97
N THR A 110 -9.24 -24.84 -14.93
CA THR A 110 -8.32 -25.78 -14.27
C THR A 110 -7.98 -25.13 -12.93
N THR A 111 -8.58 -25.50 -11.81
CA THR A 111 -8.35 -26.79 -11.16
C THR A 111 -9.42 -26.95 -10.08
N VAL A 112 -10.52 -27.63 -10.40
CA VAL A 112 -11.21 -28.45 -9.41
C VAL A 112 -10.36 -29.71 -9.30
N ILE A 113 -9.42 -29.72 -8.36
CA ILE A 113 -8.95 -30.99 -7.78
C ILE A 113 -9.68 -31.13 -6.46
N GLU A 114 -10.76 -31.92 -6.53
CA GLU A 114 -11.32 -32.61 -5.38
C GLU A 114 -10.24 -33.51 -4.75
N ASN A 115 -10.17 -33.49 -3.42
CA ASN A 115 -9.48 -34.43 -2.51
C ASN A 115 -7.94 -34.51 -2.56
#